data_AF-A0AA97L7F5-F1
#
_entry.id   AF-A0AA97L7F5-F1
#
_cell.length_a   1.000
_cell.length_b   1.000
_cell.length_c   1.000
_cell.angle_alpha   90.00
_cell.angle_beta   90.00
_cell.angle_gamma   90.00
#
_symmetry.space_group_name_H-M   'P 1'
#
loop_
_entity.id
_entity.type
_entity.pdbx_description
1 polymer ?
#
loop_
_entity_poly.entity_id
_entity_poly.type
_entity_poly.pdbx_seq_one_letter_code
_entity_poly.pdbx_strand_id
1 'polypeptide(L)'
;MERQKMECQKYGQHGHLASILSNHEGELLSRHILNSYPNVESFWIGLRDRLKKGRWRWADSSTSMFKAWEGGAPKSVDASGFCAYLSIHQDFQQWNDAFCNTRMAYICEFEL
;
A
#
# COMPACT_ATOMS: atom_id res chain seq x y z
N MET A 1 8.59 -3.58 -4.92
CA MET A 1 7.40 -2.88 -5.43
C MET A 1 7.33 -2.82 -6.96
N GLU A 2 8.40 -2.47 -7.70
CA GLU A 2 8.32 -2.40 -9.19
C GLU A 2 7.90 -3.73 -9.84
N ARG A 3 8.37 -4.87 -9.31
CA ARG A 3 7.91 -6.19 -9.78
C ARG A 3 6.44 -6.44 -9.48
N GLN A 4 5.97 -6.11 -8.27
CA GLN A 4 4.57 -6.27 -7.87
C GLN A 4 3.63 -5.42 -8.73
N LYS A 5 4.03 -4.18 -9.05
CA LYS A 5 3.29 -3.33 -10.00
C LYS A 5 3.12 -4.02 -11.36
N MET A 6 4.20 -4.58 -11.90
CA MET A 6 4.15 -5.31 -13.16
C MET A 6 3.26 -6.56 -13.08
N GLU A 7 3.22 -7.26 -11.94
CA GLU A 7 2.34 -8.41 -11.78
C GLU A 7 0.86 -8.02 -11.82
N CYS A 8 0.42 -6.95 -11.14
CA CYS A 8 -0.96 -6.48 -11.23
C CYS A 8 -1.36 -6.14 -12.68
N GLN A 9 -0.45 -5.50 -13.42
CA GLN A 9 -0.65 -5.13 -14.83
C GLN A 9 -0.76 -6.32 -15.78
N LYS A 10 -0.25 -7.51 -15.41
CA LYS A 10 -0.41 -8.73 -16.22
C LYS A 10 -1.83 -9.27 -16.24
N TYR A 11 -2.59 -9.03 -15.16
CA TYR A 11 -3.97 -9.52 -15.05
C TYR A 11 -4.98 -8.59 -15.75
N GLY A 12 -4.58 -7.39 -16.17
CA GLY A 12 -5.40 -6.46 -16.95
C GLY A 12 -4.67 -5.13 -17.16
N GLN A 13 -4.95 -4.43 -18.27
CA GLN A 13 -4.30 -3.15 -18.61
C GLN A 13 -4.53 -2.07 -17.54
N HIS A 14 -5.61 -2.17 -16.77
CA HIS A 14 -5.96 -1.26 -15.67
C HIS A 14 -5.61 -1.83 -14.28
N GLY A 15 -4.80 -2.89 -14.21
CA GLY A 15 -4.35 -3.47 -12.95
C GLY A 15 -3.21 -2.69 -12.33
N HIS A 16 -3.36 -2.22 -11.11
CA HIS A 16 -2.31 -1.57 -10.32
C HIS A 16 -2.31 -2.06 -8.88
N LEU A 17 -1.27 -1.70 -8.12
CA LEU A 17 -1.32 -1.89 -6.68
C LEU A 17 -2.42 -0.99 -6.10
N ALA A 18 -3.16 -1.52 -5.12
CA ALA A 18 -4.37 -0.90 -4.61
C ALA A 18 -4.13 0.51 -4.06
N SER A 19 -5.04 1.41 -4.40
CA SER A 19 -5.20 2.69 -3.72
C SER A 19 -6.04 2.50 -2.45
N ILE A 20 -5.97 3.45 -1.51
CA ILE A 20 -6.90 3.53 -0.38
C ILE A 20 -7.21 5.01 -0.19
N LEU A 21 -8.41 5.42 -0.62
CA LEU A 21 -8.79 6.82 -0.80
C LEU A 21 -9.76 7.31 0.27
N SER A 22 -10.27 6.42 1.13
CA SER A 22 -11.17 6.76 2.24
C SER A 22 -11.04 5.80 3.44
N ASN A 23 -11.55 6.21 4.61
CA ASN A 23 -11.62 5.33 5.77
C ASN A 23 -12.49 4.10 5.50
N HIS A 24 -13.64 4.30 4.84
CA HIS A 24 -14.56 3.21 4.54
C HIS A 24 -13.90 2.12 3.69
N GLU A 25 -13.16 2.53 2.65
CA GLU A 25 -12.39 1.61 1.81
C GLU A 25 -11.32 0.85 2.59
N GLY A 26 -10.58 1.54 3.47
CA GLY A 26 -9.61 0.91 4.37
C GLY A 26 -10.23 -0.13 5.30
N GLU A 27 -11.40 0.16 5.87
CA GLU A 27 -12.16 -0.77 6.72
C GLU A 27 -12.68 -1.98 5.94
N LEU A 28 -13.18 -1.79 4.71
CA LEU A 28 -13.59 -2.88 3.83
C LEU A 28 -12.41 -3.80 3.52
N LEU A 29 -11.27 -3.21 3.17
CA LEU A 29 -10.06 -3.94 2.81
C LEU A 29 -9.49 -4.71 4.02
N SER A 30 -9.38 -4.07 5.17
CA SER A 30 -8.93 -4.69 6.43
C SER A 30 -9.77 -5.91 6.78
N ARG A 31 -11.11 -5.78 6.78
CA ARG A 31 -12.02 -6.90 7.06
C ARG A 31 -11.87 -8.04 6.04
N HIS A 32 -11.68 -7.71 4.76
CA HIS A 32 -11.45 -8.74 3.74
C HIS A 32 -10.15 -9.49 4.00
N ILE A 33 -9.05 -8.77 4.27
CA ILE A 33 -7.73 -9.36 4.54
C ILE A 33 -7.79 -10.28 5.76
N LEU A 34 -8.34 -9.81 6.87
CA LEU A 34 -8.44 -10.58 8.12
C LEU A 34 -9.20 -11.89 7.94
N ASN A 35 -10.24 -11.92 7.10
CA ASN A 35 -11.05 -13.10 6.86
C ASN A 35 -10.43 -14.06 5.82
N SER A 36 -9.80 -13.52 4.78
CA SER A 36 -9.34 -14.32 3.63
C SER A 36 -7.86 -14.71 3.70
N TYR A 37 -7.04 -13.99 4.46
CA TYR A 37 -5.59 -14.17 4.52
C TYR A 37 -5.04 -14.16 5.96
N PRO A 38 -5.53 -15.03 6.87
CA PRO A 38 -5.20 -14.98 8.30
C PRO A 38 -3.72 -15.23 8.64
N ASN A 39 -2.95 -15.79 7.70
CA ASN A 39 -1.52 -16.13 7.89
C ASN A 39 -0.57 -15.14 7.19
N VAL A 40 -1.08 -14.03 6.64
CA VAL A 40 -0.26 -13.04 5.94
C VAL A 40 -0.10 -11.80 6.80
N GLU A 41 1.12 -11.48 7.19
CA GLU A 41 1.38 -10.40 8.16
C GLU A 41 1.40 -9.00 7.54
N SER A 42 1.66 -8.88 6.23
CA SER A 42 1.85 -7.57 5.58
C SER A 42 1.59 -7.60 4.08
N PHE A 43 1.05 -6.49 3.58
CA PHE A 43 0.69 -6.30 2.18
C PHE A 43 1.18 -4.96 1.63
N TRP A 44 1.87 -5.00 0.50
CA TRP A 44 2.15 -3.80 -0.29
C TRP A 44 0.86 -3.20 -0.86
N ILE A 45 0.78 -1.87 -0.80
CA ILE A 45 -0.24 -1.05 -1.46
C ILE A 45 0.43 -0.11 -2.48
N GLY A 46 -0.38 0.61 -3.26
CA GLY A 46 0.08 1.43 -4.39
C GLY A 46 0.76 2.75 -4.02
N LEU A 47 0.93 3.07 -2.74
CA LEU A 47 1.48 4.37 -2.30
C LEU A 47 3.01 4.35 -2.22
N ARG A 48 3.66 5.30 -2.89
CA ARG A 48 5.13 5.37 -2.97
C ARG A 48 5.69 6.79 -3.07
N ASP A 49 6.81 7.06 -2.42
CA ASP A 49 7.63 8.26 -2.65
C ASP A 49 8.78 7.97 -3.62
N ARG A 50 8.51 8.05 -4.93
CA ARG A 50 9.50 7.72 -5.96
C ARG A 50 10.73 8.64 -5.94
N LEU A 51 10.56 9.88 -5.52
CA LEU A 51 11.61 10.91 -5.58
C LEU A 51 12.41 11.01 -4.27
N LYS A 52 12.01 10.32 -3.20
CA LYS A 52 12.65 10.37 -1.88
C LYS A 52 12.67 11.80 -1.31
N LYS A 53 11.55 12.51 -1.48
CA LYS A 53 11.38 13.93 -1.11
C LYS A 53 10.16 14.16 -0.22
N GLY A 54 9.63 13.10 0.40
CA GLY A 54 8.39 13.12 1.19
C GLY A 54 7.13 13.25 0.34
N ARG A 55 7.21 13.00 -0.98
CA ARG A 55 6.09 13.17 -1.91
C ARG A 55 5.51 11.82 -2.35
N TRP A 56 4.59 11.33 -1.53
CA TRP A 56 3.87 10.08 -1.76
C TRP A 56 2.83 10.21 -2.88
N ARG A 57 2.77 9.21 -3.77
CA ARG A 57 1.82 9.13 -4.88
C ARG A 57 1.31 7.70 -5.04
N TRP A 58 0.02 7.58 -5.35
CA TRP A 58 -0.62 6.31 -5.67
C TRP A 58 -0.22 5.81 -7.07
N ALA A 59 -0.30 4.49 -7.27
CA ALA A 59 0.14 3.82 -8.49
C ALA A 59 -0.82 4.06 -9.69
N ASP A 60 -2.09 4.33 -9.39
CA ASP A 60 -3.19 4.70 -10.28
C ASP A 60 -3.24 6.19 -10.63
N SER A 61 -2.40 7.01 -9.97
CA SER A 61 -2.40 8.47 -10.06
C SER A 61 -3.54 9.19 -9.33
N SER A 62 -4.30 8.49 -8.49
CA SER A 62 -5.34 9.09 -7.64
C SER A 62 -4.77 10.19 -6.73
N THR A 63 -5.55 11.25 -6.54
CA THR A 63 -5.19 12.41 -5.71
C THR A 63 -6.14 12.54 -4.53
N SER A 64 -6.04 11.65 -3.54
CA SER A 64 -6.79 11.76 -2.28
C SER A 64 -5.99 12.50 -1.20
N MET A 65 -6.70 13.24 -0.36
CA MET A 65 -6.15 13.83 0.88
C MET A 65 -6.19 12.86 2.06
N PHE A 66 -6.87 11.71 1.90
CA PHE A 66 -6.95 10.69 2.93
C PHE A 66 -5.56 10.14 3.27
N LYS A 67 -5.32 9.97 4.57
CA LYS A 67 -4.08 9.44 5.12
C LYS A 67 -4.42 8.58 6.32
N ALA A 68 -3.90 7.37 6.34
CA ALA A 68 -4.00 6.47 7.48
C ALA A 68 -2.61 6.01 7.93
N TRP A 69 -1.62 6.91 7.95
CA TRP A 69 -0.28 6.56 8.43
C TRP A 69 -0.30 6.13 9.90
N GLU A 70 0.46 5.10 10.23
CA GLU A 70 0.79 4.73 11.60
C GLU A 70 1.47 5.89 12.32
N GLY A 71 1.30 5.98 13.64
CA GLY A 71 1.97 6.99 14.47
C GLY A 71 3.48 7.00 14.25
N GLY A 72 4.02 8.10 13.73
CA GLY A 72 5.44 8.24 13.42
C GLY A 72 5.86 7.77 12.02
N ALA A 73 4.93 7.29 11.21
CA ALA A 73 5.11 7.03 9.79
C ALA A 73 4.61 8.21 8.91
N PRO A 74 5.14 8.40 7.71
CA PRO A 74 6.37 7.77 7.21
C PRO A 74 7.58 8.23 8.04
N LYS A 75 8.55 7.33 8.28
CA LYS A 75 9.78 7.73 9.00
C LYS A 75 10.59 8.73 8.16
N SER A 76 11.60 9.36 8.77
CA SER A 76 12.49 10.27 8.04
C SER A 76 13.15 9.57 6.85
N VAL A 77 13.43 10.32 5.78
CA VAL A 77 14.01 9.80 4.51
C VAL A 77 15.25 8.92 4.73
N ASP A 78 16.04 9.21 5.76
CA ASP A 78 17.28 8.47 6.09
C ASP A 78 17.03 7.18 6.90
N ALA A 79 15.85 7.04 7.52
CA ALA A 79 15.49 5.95 8.42
C ALA A 79 14.29 5.12 7.92
N SER A 80 13.80 5.38 6.71
CA SER A 80 12.59 4.80 6.16
C SER A 80 12.79 4.21 4.78
N GLY A 81 11.82 3.42 4.32
CA GLY A 81 11.78 2.99 2.94
C GLY A 81 10.61 3.59 2.19
N PHE A 82 10.79 3.85 0.91
CA PHE A 82 9.93 4.74 0.14
C PHE A 82 8.63 4.11 -0.39
N CYS A 83 8.19 3.01 0.20
CA CYS A 83 7.08 2.18 -0.27
C CYS A 83 6.14 1.88 0.89
N ALA A 84 4.84 2.07 0.72
CA ALA A 84 3.86 1.90 1.79
C ALA A 84 3.25 0.50 1.82
N TYR A 85 2.99 -0.02 3.02
CA TYR A 85 2.37 -1.32 3.25
C TYR A 85 1.37 -1.27 4.41
N LEU A 86 0.49 -2.27 4.44
CA LEU A 86 -0.41 -2.58 5.56
C LEU A 86 0.20 -3.69 6.41
N SER A 87 0.02 -3.63 7.73
CA SER A 87 0.52 -4.65 8.67
C SER A 87 -0.59 -5.17 9.58
N ILE A 88 -0.52 -6.45 9.93
CA ILE A 88 -1.37 -7.09 10.95
C ILE A 88 -1.26 -6.38 12.31
N HIS A 89 -0.12 -5.78 12.64
CA HIS A 89 0.08 -5.04 13.90
C HIS A 89 -0.84 -3.82 14.05
N GLN A 90 -1.41 -3.34 12.95
CA GLN A 90 -2.38 -2.24 12.90
C GLN A 90 -3.71 -2.70 12.30
N ASP A 91 -4.03 -3.99 12.40
CA ASP A 91 -5.22 -4.63 11.82
C ASP A 91 -5.41 -4.34 10.32
N PHE A 92 -4.32 -4.07 9.60
CA PHE A 92 -4.32 -3.60 8.20
C PHE A 92 -5.10 -2.30 7.96
N GLN A 93 -5.36 -1.50 8.99
CA GLN A 93 -6.08 -0.22 8.85
C GLN A 93 -5.15 0.98 8.67
N GLN A 94 -3.90 0.85 9.11
CA GLN A 94 -2.89 1.91 9.00
C GLN A 94 -1.72 1.51 8.12
N TRP A 95 -1.10 2.52 7.52
CA TRP A 95 -0.01 2.41 6.57
C TRP A 95 1.32 2.65 7.28
N ASN A 96 2.33 1.86 6.96
CA ASN A 96 3.71 2.12 7.34
C ASN A 96 4.60 2.06 6.10
N ASP A 97 5.87 2.42 6.22
CA ASP A 97 6.79 2.52 5.11
C ASP A 97 8.04 1.66 5.28
N ALA A 98 8.42 0.97 4.20
CA ALA A 98 9.50 -0.02 4.22
C ALA A 98 10.30 0.00 2.91
N PHE A 99 11.50 -0.59 2.94
CA PHE A 99 12.35 -0.64 1.76
C PHE A 99 11.63 -1.39 0.63
N CYS A 100 11.56 -0.78 -0.55
CA CYS A 100 10.76 -1.27 -1.67
C CYS A 100 11.16 -2.68 -2.18
N ASN A 101 12.31 -3.19 -1.78
CA ASN A 101 12.82 -4.52 -2.10
C ASN A 101 12.44 -5.59 -1.07
N THR A 102 11.83 -5.22 0.06
CA THR A 102 11.33 -6.18 1.05
C THR A 102 10.28 -7.10 0.43
N ARG A 103 10.40 -8.41 0.68
CA ARG A 103 9.43 -9.41 0.22
C ARG A 103 8.21 -9.38 1.12
N MET A 104 7.06 -9.06 0.54
CA MET A 104 5.75 -9.09 1.19
C MET A 104 4.69 -9.48 0.17
N ALA A 105 3.50 -9.87 0.64
CA ALA A 105 2.33 -9.98 -0.21
C ALA A 105 1.94 -8.60 -0.77
N TYR A 106 0.99 -8.55 -1.69
CA TYR A 106 0.57 -7.31 -2.32
C TYR A 106 -0.90 -7.40 -2.74
N ILE A 107 -1.56 -6.24 -2.83
CA ILE A 107 -2.97 -6.13 -3.19
C ILE A 107 -3.04 -5.42 -4.53
N CYS A 108 -3.71 -6.04 -5.49
CA CYS A 108 -4.02 -5.42 -6.77
C CYS A 108 -5.45 -4.87 -6.74
N GLU A 109 -5.63 -3.74 -7.41
CA GLU A 109 -6.91 -3.13 -7.73
C GLU A 109 -7.03 -3.03 -9.25
N PHE A 110 -8.26 -3.12 -9.75
CA PHE A 110 -8.56 -3.03 -11.18
C PHE A 110 -9.70 -2.03 -11.35
N GLU A 111 -9.46 -0.99 -12.14
CA GLU A 111 -10.52 -0.09 -12.60
C GLU A 111 -11.33 -0.78 -13.72
N LEU A 112 -12.65 -0.64 -13.66
CA LEU A 112 -13.61 -1.15 -14.65
C LEU A 112 -13.86 -0.12 -15.76
#